data_AF-A0A7S3BTP2-F1
#
_entry.id   AF-A0A7S3BTP2-F1
#
_cell.length_a   1.000
_cell.length_b   1.000
_cell.length_c   1.000
_cell.angle_alpha   90.00
_cell.angle_beta   90.00
_cell.angle_gamma   90.00
#
_symmetry.space_group_name_H-M   'P 1'
#
loop_
_entity.id
_entity.type
_entity.pdbx_description
1 polymer ?
#
loop_
_entity_poly.entity_id
_entity_poly.type
_entity_poly.pdbx_seq_one_letter_code
_entity_poly.pdbx_strand_id
1 'polypeptide(L)'
;MMTDQTPLSLSSLPSLEVPFDLLRGLVRNPQEAQALVQLDILAQRESCLLEHIFATLAYYSCIREAARALSEAPGPAMNGARVLVQYSIDTLRHDAQYALGTLGLVNRAMRTSQAALRRYAEVNRSLSEELREEGSALASTKQQLWLIEESLCHRIALRAAHLSGLSSAVGKFAEPTERTSGA
;
A
#
# COMPACT_ATOMS: atom_id res chain seq x y z
N MET A 1 23.52 -35.40 -19.63
CA MET A 1 22.07 -35.40 -19.34
C MET A 1 21.72 -34.05 -18.78
N MET A 2 20.86 -33.31 -19.48
CA MET A 2 20.46 -31.94 -19.14
C MET A 2 19.60 -31.96 -17.88
N THR A 3 19.95 -31.15 -16.89
CA THR A 3 19.09 -30.89 -15.73
C THR A 3 18.02 -29.89 -16.15
N ASP A 4 16.77 -30.34 -16.20
CA ASP A 4 15.58 -29.49 -16.27
C ASP A 4 15.60 -28.51 -15.09
N GLN A 5 15.99 -27.26 -15.35
CA GLN A 5 15.67 -26.14 -14.47
C GLN A 5 14.33 -25.58 -14.92
N THR A 6 13.25 -26.17 -14.41
CA THR A 6 11.94 -25.54 -14.51
C THR A 6 12.00 -24.20 -13.78
N PRO A 7 11.70 -23.07 -14.44
CA PRO A 7 11.65 -21.78 -13.75
C PRO A 7 10.54 -21.87 -12.69
N LEU A 8 10.92 -21.72 -11.42
CA LEU A 8 9.96 -21.65 -10.32
C LEU A 8 9.00 -20.50 -10.61
N SER A 9 7.75 -20.85 -10.92
CA SER A 9 6.72 -19.88 -11.23
C SER A 9 6.46 -19.01 -10.00
N LEU A 10 6.70 -17.71 -10.10
CA LEU A 10 6.46 -16.73 -9.04
C LEU A 10 5.00 -16.74 -8.54
N SER A 11 4.06 -17.28 -9.34
CA SER A 11 2.65 -17.48 -8.98
C SER A 11 2.38 -18.66 -8.04
N SER A 12 3.38 -19.51 -7.77
CA SER A 12 3.27 -20.69 -6.92
C SER A 12 3.82 -20.50 -5.50
N LEU A 13 4.39 -19.33 -5.22
CA LEU A 13 4.76 -18.97 -3.86
C LEU A 13 3.46 -18.78 -3.06
N PRO A 14 3.26 -19.49 -1.93
CA PRO A 14 2.16 -19.20 -1.02
C PRO A 14 2.18 -17.70 -0.71
N SER A 15 1.04 -17.14 -0.38
CA SER A 15 0.94 -15.84 0.32
C SER A 15 1.66 -15.97 1.66
N LEU A 16 2.99 -16.01 1.61
CA LEU A 16 3.89 -16.09 2.73
C LEU A 16 3.91 -14.68 3.29
N GLU A 17 2.96 -14.41 4.19
CA GLU A 17 3.24 -13.60 5.36
C GLU A 17 4.48 -14.24 5.99
N VAL A 18 5.67 -13.79 5.60
CA VAL A 18 6.91 -14.25 6.23
C VAL A 18 7.00 -13.44 7.52
N PRO A 19 6.73 -14.03 8.70
CA PRO A 19 6.93 -13.32 9.95
C PRO A 19 8.40 -12.89 10.04
N PHE A 20 8.61 -11.61 10.35
CA PHE A 20 9.91 -10.94 10.38
C PHE A 20 10.96 -11.64 11.25
N ASP A 21 10.51 -12.40 12.24
CA ASP A 21 11.37 -13.20 13.11
C ASP A 21 12.16 -14.27 12.33
N LEU A 22 11.65 -14.74 11.18
CA LEU A 22 12.35 -15.69 10.30
C LEU A 22 13.52 -15.04 9.54
N LEU A 23 13.62 -13.72 9.49
CA LEU A 23 14.72 -13.01 8.84
C LEU A 23 15.93 -12.79 9.78
N ARG A 24 15.76 -13.04 11.07
CA ARG A 24 16.80 -12.82 12.09
C ARG A 24 17.97 -13.81 11.89
N GLY A 25 19.13 -13.30 11.49
CA GLY A 25 20.32 -14.10 11.16
C GLY A 25 20.52 -14.38 9.66
N LEU A 26 19.58 -13.97 8.80
CA LEU A 26 19.67 -14.08 7.34
C LEU A 26 20.24 -12.81 6.69
N VAL A 27 19.88 -11.67 7.26
CA VAL A 27 20.36 -10.33 6.88
C VAL A 27 21.83 -10.12 7.27
N ARG A 28 22.59 -9.47 6.39
CA ARG A 28 24.04 -9.29 6.53
C ARG A 28 24.41 -8.19 7.51
N ASN A 29 23.56 -7.17 7.64
CA ASN A 29 23.85 -5.99 8.43
C ASN A 29 22.57 -5.36 9.01
N PRO A 30 22.72 -4.52 10.05
CA PRO A 30 21.59 -3.83 10.68
C PRO A 30 20.79 -2.95 9.72
N GLN A 31 21.40 -2.41 8.66
CA GLN A 31 20.72 -1.53 7.69
C GLN A 31 19.73 -2.30 6.81
N GLU A 32 20.08 -3.50 6.35
CA GLU A 32 19.20 -4.41 5.60
C GLU A 32 18.02 -4.85 6.47
N ALA A 33 18.30 -5.22 7.73
CA ALA A 33 17.27 -5.55 8.71
C ALA A 33 16.30 -4.37 8.94
N GLN A 34 16.85 -3.17 9.12
CA GLN A 34 16.07 -1.96 9.30
C GLN A 34 15.21 -1.64 8.07
N ALA A 35 15.75 -1.80 6.85
CA ALA A 35 15.02 -1.56 5.62
C ALA A 35 13.82 -2.52 5.46
N LEU A 36 14.02 -3.79 5.80
CA LEU A 36 12.95 -4.78 5.80
C LEU A 36 11.88 -4.43 6.85
N VAL A 37 12.26 -4.15 8.11
CA VAL A 37 11.30 -3.78 9.17
C VAL A 37 10.53 -2.50 8.82
N GLN A 38 11.22 -1.53 8.23
CA GLN A 38 10.58 -0.30 7.75
C GLN A 38 9.54 -0.60 6.68
N LEU A 39 9.80 -1.54 5.76
CA LEU A 39 8.82 -1.95 4.76
C LEU A 39 7.57 -2.58 5.39
N ASP A 40 7.73 -3.35 6.46
CA ASP A 40 6.60 -3.95 7.19
C ASP A 40 5.70 -2.88 7.80
N ILE A 41 6.32 -1.94 8.54
CA ILE A 41 5.61 -0.83 9.17
C ILE A 41 4.89 0.01 8.13
N LEU A 42 5.55 0.26 6.98
CA LEU A 42 4.92 0.99 5.88
C LEU A 42 3.74 0.20 5.29
N ALA A 43 3.87 -1.12 5.11
CA ALA A 43 2.81 -1.97 4.57
C ALA A 43 1.58 -2.04 5.49
N GLN A 44 1.81 -2.09 6.80
CA GLN A 44 0.73 -2.03 7.79
C GLN A 44 0.05 -0.66 7.78
N ARG A 45 0.83 0.43 7.74
CA ARG A 45 0.29 1.80 7.61
C ARG A 45 -0.53 2.00 6.34
N GLU A 46 -0.04 1.50 5.21
CA GLU A 46 -0.78 1.51 3.93
C GLU A 46 -2.14 0.82 4.09
N SER A 47 -2.16 -0.38 4.70
CA SER A 47 -3.38 -1.17 4.89
C SER A 47 -4.41 -0.42 5.73
N CYS A 48 -4.00 0.13 6.89
CA CYS A 48 -4.88 0.92 7.74
C CYS A 48 -5.42 2.18 7.03
N LEU A 49 -4.59 2.86 6.23
CA LEU A 49 -5.02 4.03 5.46
C LEU A 49 -6.04 3.66 4.38
N LEU A 50 -5.84 2.54 3.69
CA LEU A 50 -6.79 2.05 2.69
C LEU A 50 -8.14 1.70 3.32
N GLU A 51 -8.14 0.97 4.44
CA GLU A 51 -9.36 0.67 5.19
C GLU A 51 -10.10 1.95 5.60
N HIS A 52 -9.37 2.95 6.11
CA HIS A 52 -9.96 4.23 6.48
C HIS A 52 -10.55 4.96 5.27
N ILE A 53 -9.86 5.00 4.13
CA ILE A 53 -10.37 5.59 2.89
C ILE A 53 -11.66 4.89 2.45
N PHE A 54 -11.69 3.55 2.44
CA PHE A 54 -12.88 2.81 2.05
C PHE A 54 -14.06 3.06 3.00
N ALA A 55 -13.82 3.12 4.30
CA ALA A 55 -14.84 3.48 5.28
C ALA A 55 -15.39 4.89 5.03
N THR A 56 -14.52 5.87 4.82
CA THR A 56 -14.89 7.27 4.52
C THR A 56 -15.73 7.38 3.26
N LEU A 57 -15.36 6.65 2.19
CA LEU A 57 -16.16 6.59 0.95
C LEU A 57 -17.54 5.96 1.18
N ALA A 58 -17.61 4.91 1.99
CA ALA A 58 -18.87 4.26 2.33
C ALA A 58 -19.78 5.21 3.12
N TYR A 59 -19.27 5.88 4.17
CA TYR A 59 -20.05 6.87 4.93
C TYR A 59 -20.54 8.02 4.06
N TYR A 60 -19.71 8.51 3.15
CA TYR A 60 -20.12 9.56 2.23
C TYR A 60 -21.28 9.13 1.34
N SER A 61 -21.26 7.87 0.85
CA SER A 61 -22.35 7.36 0.02
C SER A 61 -23.70 7.41 0.76
N CYS A 62 -23.72 7.00 2.03
CA CYS A 62 -24.89 7.07 2.90
C CYS A 62 -25.34 8.52 3.17
N ILE A 63 -24.40 9.42 3.48
CA ILE A 63 -24.72 10.83 3.76
C ILE A 63 -25.22 11.53 2.49
N ARG A 64 -24.72 11.15 1.31
CA ARG A 64 -25.21 11.68 0.04
C ARG A 64 -26.65 11.26 -0.24
N GLU A 65 -27.05 10.05 0.15
CA GLU A 65 -28.45 9.62 0.07
C GLU A 65 -29.34 10.42 1.03
N ALA A 66 -28.87 10.66 2.26
CA ALA A 66 -29.56 11.55 3.19
C ALA A 66 -29.70 12.98 2.64
N ALA A 67 -28.64 13.51 2.00
CA ALA A 67 -28.68 14.83 1.35
C ALA A 67 -29.74 14.89 0.24
N ARG A 68 -29.86 13.84 -0.57
CA ARG A 68 -30.91 13.74 -1.61
C ARG A 68 -32.30 13.74 -1.00
N ALA A 69 -32.56 12.90 0.00
CA ALA A 69 -33.85 12.86 0.69
C ALA A 69 -34.22 14.22 1.32
N LEU A 70 -33.25 14.94 1.88
CA LEU A 70 -33.46 16.29 2.43
C LEU A 70 -33.71 17.37 1.38
N SER A 71 -33.25 17.17 0.15
CA SER A 71 -33.53 18.08 -0.97
C SER A 71 -34.98 17.96 -1.44
N GLU A 72 -35.59 16.79 -1.28
CA GLU A 72 -36.98 16.48 -1.65
C GLU A 72 -38.00 16.90 -0.57
N ALA A 73 -37.56 17.14 0.67
CA ALA A 73 -38.40 17.60 1.79
C ALA A 73 -38.15 19.08 2.12
N PRO A 74 -38.87 20.03 1.48
CA PRO A 74 -38.70 21.45 1.75
C PRO A 74 -39.39 21.87 3.05
N GLY A 75 -38.71 22.70 3.84
CA GLY A 75 -39.29 23.36 5.01
C GLY A 75 -38.24 23.85 6.00
N PRO A 76 -38.49 24.96 6.73
CA PRO A 76 -37.54 25.52 7.68
C PRO A 76 -37.18 24.54 8.82
N ALA A 77 -38.05 23.57 9.13
CA ALA A 77 -37.78 22.50 10.09
C ALA A 77 -36.60 21.59 9.67
N MET A 78 -36.28 21.51 8.37
CA MET A 78 -35.21 20.66 7.83
C MET A 78 -33.87 21.39 7.69
N ASN A 79 -33.80 22.70 7.96
CA ASN A 79 -32.57 23.49 7.81
C ASN A 79 -31.44 22.97 8.70
N GLY A 80 -31.73 22.60 9.95
CA GLY A 80 -30.73 22.02 10.85
C GLY A 80 -30.15 20.71 10.31
N ALA A 81 -30.99 19.83 9.77
CA ALA A 81 -30.55 18.58 9.16
C ALA A 81 -29.67 18.82 7.92
N ARG A 82 -30.01 19.81 7.08
CA ARG A 82 -29.22 20.18 5.90
C ARG A 82 -27.83 20.69 6.29
N VAL A 83 -27.73 21.52 7.33
CA VAL A 83 -26.44 22.01 7.84
C VAL A 83 -25.59 20.86 8.36
N LEU A 84 -26.17 19.94 9.14
CA LEU A 84 -25.45 18.77 9.66
C LEU A 84 -24.96 17.86 8.53
N VAL A 85 -25.80 17.57 7.53
CA VAL A 85 -25.42 16.76 6.38
C VAL A 85 -24.30 17.42 5.58
N GLN A 86 -24.38 18.72 5.32
CA GLN A 86 -23.32 19.44 4.63
C GLN A 86 -22.01 19.42 5.42
N TYR A 87 -22.07 19.65 6.73
CA TYR A 87 -20.90 19.56 7.60
C TYR A 87 -20.26 18.17 7.59
N SER A 88 -21.07 17.10 7.59
CA SER A 88 -20.57 15.72 7.49
C SER A 88 -19.93 15.46 6.12
N ILE A 89 -20.50 15.96 5.02
CA ILE A 89 -19.91 15.87 3.69
C ILE A 89 -18.53 16.55 3.65
N ASP A 90 -18.43 17.76 4.18
CA ASP A 90 -17.19 18.53 4.17
C ASP A 90 -16.12 17.86 5.03
N THR A 91 -16.50 17.33 6.20
CA THR A 91 -15.60 16.55 7.07
C THR A 91 -15.08 15.30 6.37
N LEU A 92 -15.97 14.49 5.77
CA LEU A 92 -15.55 13.26 5.07
C LEU A 92 -14.67 13.54 3.86
N ARG A 93 -14.90 14.65 3.14
CA ARG A 93 -14.01 15.09 2.07
C ARG A 93 -12.62 15.44 2.59
N HIS A 94 -12.57 16.19 3.70
CA HIS A 94 -11.30 16.54 4.35
C HIS A 94 -10.53 15.29 4.80
N ASP A 95 -11.21 14.35 5.46
CA ASP A 95 -10.61 13.10 5.93
C ASP A 95 -10.09 12.25 4.77
N ALA A 96 -10.85 12.15 3.67
CA ALA A 96 -10.42 11.45 2.47
C ALA A 96 -9.16 12.09 1.85
N GLN A 97 -9.12 13.43 1.76
CA GLN A 97 -7.94 14.16 1.25
C GLN A 97 -6.72 13.94 2.14
N TYR A 98 -6.89 14.03 3.45
CA TYR A 98 -5.82 13.81 4.42
C TYR A 98 -5.27 12.38 4.34
N ALA A 99 -6.15 11.38 4.31
CA ALA A 99 -5.76 9.99 4.19
C ALA A 99 -5.05 9.70 2.86
N LEU A 100 -5.53 10.24 1.74
CA LEU A 100 -4.86 10.16 0.44
C LEU A 100 -3.48 10.79 0.45
N GLY A 101 -3.34 11.99 1.03
CA GLY A 101 -2.05 12.66 1.15
C GLY A 101 -1.05 11.82 1.93
N THR A 102 -1.50 11.25 3.05
CA THR A 102 -0.69 10.37 3.90
C THR A 102 -0.32 9.07 3.17
N LEU A 103 -1.25 8.47 2.43
CA LEU A 103 -1.01 7.29 1.60
C LEU A 103 0.03 7.58 0.49
N GLY A 104 -0.02 8.77 -0.08
CA GLY A 104 0.98 9.25 -1.03
C GLY A 104 2.40 9.32 -0.44
N LEU A 105 2.53 9.77 0.81
CA LEU A 105 3.82 9.79 1.53
C LEU A 105 4.31 8.37 1.83
N VAL A 106 3.43 7.48 2.30
CA VAL A 106 3.76 6.07 2.56
C VAL A 106 4.25 5.37 1.30
N ASN A 107 3.57 5.56 0.17
CA ASN A 107 3.95 4.98 -1.12
C ASN A 107 5.33 5.48 -1.58
N ARG A 108 5.63 6.77 -1.42
CA ARG A 108 6.98 7.31 -1.71
C ARG A 108 8.04 6.66 -0.83
N ALA A 109 7.78 6.53 0.47
CA ALA A 109 8.70 5.87 1.39
C ALA A 109 8.94 4.40 1.01
N MET A 110 7.89 3.67 0.63
CA MET A 110 8.00 2.29 0.14
C MET A 110 8.87 2.19 -1.12
N ARG A 111 8.71 3.10 -2.09
CA ARG A 111 9.55 3.12 -3.30
C ARG A 111 11.03 3.38 -2.98
N THR A 112 11.32 4.25 -2.01
CA THR A 112 12.69 4.47 -1.53
C THR A 112 13.26 3.20 -0.90
N SER A 113 12.48 2.53 -0.03
CA SER A 113 12.88 1.25 0.58
C SER A 113 13.01 0.12 -0.45
N GLN A 114 12.18 0.10 -1.50
CA GLN A 114 12.29 -0.83 -2.62
C GLN A 114 13.62 -0.66 -3.37
N ALA A 115 14.04 0.59 -3.64
CA ALA A 115 15.31 0.84 -4.30
C ALA A 115 16.50 0.36 -3.46
N ALA A 116 16.41 0.46 -2.13
CA ALA A 116 17.41 -0.12 -1.23
C ALA A 116 17.37 -1.66 -1.26
N LEU A 117 16.18 -2.25 -1.22
CA LEU A 117 15.98 -3.69 -1.23
C LEU A 117 16.51 -4.35 -2.51
N ARG A 118 16.37 -3.70 -3.67
CA ARG A 118 16.95 -4.20 -4.93
C ARG A 118 18.46 -4.36 -4.85
N ARG A 119 19.17 -3.42 -4.21
CA ARG A 119 20.63 -3.53 -4.03
C ARG A 119 20.98 -4.72 -3.14
N TYR A 120 20.22 -4.97 -2.09
CA TYR A 120 20.42 -6.13 -1.23
C TYR A 120 20.14 -7.45 -1.96
N ALA A 121 19.07 -7.49 -2.76
CA ALA A 121 18.71 -8.63 -3.61
C ALA A 121 19.83 -8.98 -4.61
N GLU A 122 20.39 -7.99 -5.31
CA GLU A 122 21.53 -8.19 -6.24
C GLU A 122 22.76 -8.75 -5.53
N VAL A 123 23.08 -8.22 -4.36
CA VAL A 123 24.22 -8.67 -3.54
C VAL A 123 24.00 -10.09 -3.00
N ASN A 124 22.77 -10.42 -2.58
CA ASN A 124 22.40 -11.76 -2.12
C ASN A 124 22.39 -12.78 -3.27
N ARG A 125 22.05 -12.36 -4.50
CA ARG A 125 22.21 -13.19 -5.70
C ARG A 125 23.68 -13.50 -5.99
N SER A 126 24.55 -12.48 -6.08
CA SER A 126 25.99 -12.67 -6.36
C SER A 126 26.63 -13.61 -5.33
N LEU A 127 26.40 -13.36 -4.03
CA LEU A 127 26.97 -14.20 -2.98
C LEU A 127 26.40 -15.62 -2.98
N SER A 128 25.13 -15.81 -3.35
CA SER A 128 24.56 -17.16 -3.47
C SER A 128 25.27 -17.95 -4.57
N GLU A 129 25.64 -17.30 -5.68
CA GLU A 129 26.41 -17.91 -6.77
C GLU A 129 27.83 -18.25 -6.30
N GLU A 130 28.55 -17.31 -5.68
CA GLU A 130 29.91 -17.53 -5.11
C GLU A 130 29.93 -18.67 -4.07
N LEU A 131 29.02 -18.64 -3.09
CA LEU A 131 28.93 -19.67 -2.06
C LEU A 131 28.56 -21.05 -2.62
N ARG A 132 27.85 -21.09 -3.75
CA ARG A 132 27.50 -22.35 -4.43
C ARG A 132 28.73 -22.96 -5.09
N GLU A 133 29.60 -22.14 -5.68
CA GLU A 133 30.89 -22.58 -6.23
C GLU A 133 31.82 -23.12 -5.14
N GLU A 134 31.78 -22.51 -3.94
CA GLU A 134 32.52 -22.96 -2.76
C GLU A 134 31.92 -24.20 -2.05
N GLY A 135 30.74 -24.66 -2.47
CA GLY A 135 30.04 -25.79 -1.82
C GLY A 135 29.51 -25.47 -0.42
N SER A 136 29.31 -24.19 -0.10
CA SER A 136 28.86 -23.75 1.21
C SER A 136 27.36 -23.98 1.42
N ALA A 137 27.00 -24.50 2.61
CA ALA A 137 25.61 -24.66 3.02
C ALA A 137 24.83 -23.33 3.11
N LEU A 138 25.53 -22.19 3.20
CA LEU A 138 24.92 -20.86 3.23
C LEU A 138 24.38 -20.40 1.88
N ALA A 139 24.76 -21.06 0.77
CA ALA A 139 24.32 -20.69 -0.58
C ALA A 139 22.79 -20.74 -0.73
N SER A 140 22.17 -21.80 -0.19
CA SER A 140 20.70 -21.98 -0.19
C SER A 140 20.00 -20.88 0.59
N THR A 141 20.53 -20.53 1.75
CA THR A 141 20.00 -19.49 2.63
C THR A 141 20.03 -18.12 1.95
N LYS A 142 21.14 -17.79 1.26
CA LYS A 142 21.24 -16.53 0.49
C LYS A 142 20.35 -16.51 -0.74
N GLN A 143 20.15 -17.65 -1.39
CA GLN A 143 19.19 -17.78 -2.48
C GLN A 143 17.76 -17.51 -2.01
N GLN A 144 17.35 -18.06 -0.87
CA GLN A 144 16.02 -17.80 -0.30
C GLN A 144 15.82 -16.33 0.05
N LEU A 145 16.81 -15.69 0.66
CA LEU A 145 16.74 -14.27 0.98
C LEU A 145 16.58 -13.42 -0.28
N TRP A 146 17.40 -13.66 -1.31
CA TRP A 146 17.27 -12.98 -2.61
C TRP A 146 15.85 -13.10 -3.20
N LEU A 147 15.26 -14.31 -3.21
CA LEU A 147 13.91 -14.53 -3.72
C LEU A 147 12.84 -13.78 -2.92
N ILE A 148 12.98 -13.70 -1.60
CA ILE A 148 12.07 -12.92 -0.73
C ILE A 148 12.17 -11.43 -1.07
N GLU A 149 13.38 -10.91 -1.20
CA GLU A 149 13.64 -9.49 -1.50
C GLU A 149 13.13 -9.10 -2.89
N GLU A 150 13.30 -9.97 -3.88
CA GLU A 150 12.77 -9.79 -5.23
C GLU A 150 11.23 -9.81 -5.25
N SER A 151 10.61 -10.76 -4.54
CA SER A 151 9.17 -10.84 -4.36
C SER A 151 8.61 -9.58 -3.69
N LEU A 152 9.25 -9.09 -2.62
CA LEU A 152 8.90 -7.84 -1.96
C LEU A 152 9.00 -6.64 -2.92
N CYS A 153 10.08 -6.57 -3.70
CA CYS A 153 10.25 -5.53 -4.71
C CYS A 153 9.13 -5.56 -5.75
N HIS A 154 8.74 -6.75 -6.23
CA HIS A 154 7.65 -6.90 -7.17
C HIS A 154 6.31 -6.44 -6.58
N ARG A 155 6.00 -6.85 -5.34
CA ARG A 155 4.77 -6.44 -4.64
C ARG A 155 4.67 -4.94 -4.45
N ILE A 156 5.77 -4.26 -4.08
CA ILE A 156 5.79 -2.79 -3.95
C ILE A 156 5.49 -2.12 -5.29
N ALA A 157 6.05 -2.62 -6.40
CA ALA A 157 5.78 -2.08 -7.73
C ALA A 157 4.30 -2.21 -8.14
N LEU A 158 3.69 -3.37 -7.91
CA LEU A 158 2.27 -3.60 -8.19
C LEU A 158 1.37 -2.70 -7.34
N ARG A 159 1.64 -2.61 -6.03
CA ARG A 159 0.88 -1.73 -5.12
C ARG A 159 0.99 -0.27 -5.53
N ALA A 160 2.18 0.19 -5.89
CA ALA A 160 2.41 1.55 -6.36
C ALA A 160 1.58 1.90 -7.62
N ALA A 161 1.36 0.95 -8.52
CA ALA A 161 0.48 1.12 -9.67
C ALA A 161 -1.00 1.21 -9.25
N HIS A 162 -1.46 0.30 -8.38
CA HIS A 162 -2.85 0.31 -7.87
C HIS A 162 -3.20 1.61 -7.12
N LEU A 163 -2.29 2.08 -6.26
CA LEU A 163 -2.47 3.32 -5.51
C LEU A 163 -2.57 4.56 -6.41
N SER A 164 -1.89 4.55 -7.57
CA SER A 164 -2.00 5.64 -8.54
C SER A 164 -3.41 5.71 -9.14
N GLY A 165 -4.03 4.55 -9.41
CA GLY A 165 -5.44 4.47 -9.84
C GLY A 165 -6.42 4.91 -8.75
N LEU A 166 -6.21 4.46 -7.50
CA LEU A 166 -7.06 4.82 -6.36
C LEU A 166 -7.01 6.34 -6.09
N SER A 167 -5.83 6.94 -6.13
CA SER A 167 -5.66 8.39 -5.94
C SER A 167 -6.43 9.20 -6.99
N SER A 168 -6.43 8.75 -8.26
CA SER A 168 -7.23 9.41 -9.31
C SER A 168 -8.74 9.28 -9.07
N ALA A 169 -9.20 8.11 -8.62
CA ALA A 169 -10.62 7.87 -8.35
C ALA A 169 -11.14 8.69 -7.16
N VAL A 170 -10.37 8.73 -6.06
CA VAL A 170 -10.75 9.47 -4.84
C VAL A 170 -10.48 10.97 -4.99
N GLY A 171 -9.53 11.39 -5.84
CA GLY A 171 -9.33 12.80 -6.17
C GLY A 171 -10.60 13.46 -6.72
N LYS A 172 -11.33 12.77 -7.62
CA LYS A 172 -12.63 13.23 -8.15
C LYS A 172 -13.73 13.32 -7.09
N PHE A 173 -13.62 12.55 -6.01
CA PHE A 173 -14.54 12.58 -4.87
C PHE A 173 -14.26 13.77 -3.94
N ALA A 174 -12.99 14.12 -3.81
CA ALA A 174 -12.48 15.16 -2.94
C ALA A 174 -12.60 16.57 -3.52
N GLU A 175 -12.88 16.72 -4.82
CA GLU A 175 -13.11 18.04 -5.42
C GLU A 175 -14.40 18.66 -4.87
N PRO A 176 -14.36 19.95 -4.47
CA PRO A 176 -15.57 20.67 -4.14
C PRO A 176 -16.40 20.76 -5.42
N THR A 177 -17.59 20.17 -5.41
CA THR A 177 -18.63 20.48 -6.40
C THR A 177 -18.80 21.98 -6.41
N GLU A 178 -18.45 22.63 -7.53
CA GLU A 178 -18.61 24.05 -7.72
C GLU A 178 -19.99 24.44 -7.20
N ARG A 179 -20.02 25.40 -6.26
CA ARG A 179 -21.27 26.05 -5.89
C ARG A 179 -21.79 26.64 -7.19
N THR A 180 -22.81 26.04 -7.78
CA THR A 180 -23.67 26.73 -8.73
C THR A 180 -24.25 27.91 -7.97
N SER A 181 -23.54 29.03 -8.06
CA SER A 181 -24.03 30.38 -7.84
C SER A 181 -25.16 30.60 -8.84
N GLY A 182 -26.34 30.10 -8.51
CA GLY A 182 -27.57 30.32 -9.24
C GLY A 182 -28.53 31.08 -8.35
N ALA A 183 -28.57 32.41 -8.59
CA ALA A 183 -29.65 33.38 -8.39
C ALA A 183 -30.60 33.20 -7.19
#